data_AF-A0A2J8VUJ3-F1
#
_entry.id   AF-A0A2J8VUJ3-F1
#
_cell.length_a   1.000
_cell.length_b   1.000
_cell.length_c   1.000
_cell.angle_alpha   90.00
_cell.angle_beta   90.00
_cell.angle_gamma   90.00
#
_symmetry.space_group_name_H-M   'P 1'
#
loop_
_entity.id
_entity.type
_entity.pdbx_description
1 polymer ?
#
loop_
_entity_poly.entity_id
_entity_poly.type
_entity_poly.pdbx_seq_one_letter_code
_entity_poly.pdbx_strand_id
1 'polypeptide(L)'
;MAEPGEGLPEEVLALIFRHLSLRDRAAAARVCRAWAAAATCSAVWHDTKISCECELEGMLPPYLSACLDHVHKLRLEFEPSRKPSRRAAIELLMVLAGRALGLRGLRLECRGEKPLFDAGRDILEAVHAVCGAASQLRHLDLRCLPFTLDDALVLQAARSCPE
;
A
#
# COMPACT_ATOMS: atom_id res chain seq x y z
N MET A 1 -25.21 12.98 -28.61
CA MET A 1 -24.77 13.71 -27.40
C MET A 1 -23.58 12.93 -26.88
N ALA A 2 -22.38 13.49 -26.95
CA ALA A 2 -21.20 12.83 -26.39
C ALA A 2 -21.33 12.90 -24.86
N GLU A 3 -21.19 11.76 -24.20
CA GLU A 3 -21.22 11.70 -22.75
C GLU A 3 -20.05 12.55 -22.21
N PRO A 4 -20.21 13.32 -21.12
CA PRO A 4 -19.20 14.29 -20.65
C PRO A 4 -17.84 13.68 -20.22
N GLY A 5 -17.67 12.36 -20.34
CA GLY A 5 -16.41 11.63 -20.12
C GLY A 5 -15.78 11.00 -21.37
N GLU A 6 -16.38 11.10 -22.57
CA GLU A 6 -15.86 10.49 -23.81
C GLU A 6 -14.65 11.24 -24.42
N GLY A 7 -14.23 12.37 -23.85
CA GLY A 7 -13.22 13.25 -24.46
C GLY A 7 -11.84 13.29 -23.79
N LEU A 8 -11.64 12.64 -22.63
CA LEU A 8 -10.36 12.68 -21.94
C LEU A 8 -9.46 11.49 -22.36
N PRO A 9 -8.22 11.74 -22.81
CA PRO A 9 -7.24 10.68 -23.04
C PRO A 9 -6.99 9.85 -21.78
N GLU A 10 -6.67 8.57 -21.97
CA GLU A 10 -6.40 7.62 -20.88
C GLU A 10 -5.29 8.12 -19.94
N GLU A 11 -4.27 8.77 -20.51
CA GLU A 11 -3.14 9.33 -19.77
C GLU A 11 -3.60 10.40 -18.79
N VAL A 12 -4.53 11.27 -19.21
CA VAL A 12 -5.08 12.33 -18.35
C VAL A 12 -5.92 11.72 -17.24
N LEU A 13 -6.72 10.70 -17.54
CA LEU A 13 -7.45 9.95 -16.51
C LEU A 13 -6.49 9.29 -15.51
N ALA A 14 -5.39 8.69 -15.98
CA ALA A 14 -4.37 8.11 -15.10
C ALA A 14 -3.66 9.19 -14.24
N LEU A 15 -3.44 10.41 -14.78
CA LEU A 15 -2.96 11.54 -13.98
C LEU A 15 -3.93 11.92 -12.87
N ILE A 16 -5.24 11.87 -13.10
CA ILE A 16 -6.24 12.17 -12.08
C ILE A 16 -6.31 11.03 -11.07
N PHE A 17 -6.40 9.79 -11.55
CA PHE A 17 -6.64 8.60 -10.73
C PHE A 17 -5.49 8.27 -9.78
N ARG A 18 -4.24 8.67 -10.09
CA ARG A 18 -3.11 8.51 -9.13
C ARG A 18 -3.38 9.21 -7.80
N HIS A 19 -4.15 10.30 -7.81
CA HIS A 19 -4.46 11.10 -6.62
C HIS A 19 -5.69 10.60 -5.86
N LEU A 20 -6.42 9.65 -6.42
CA LEU A 20 -7.58 9.05 -5.79
C LEU A 20 -7.17 8.03 -4.74
N SER A 21 -8.04 7.89 -3.73
CA SER A 21 -8.00 6.81 -2.74
C SER A 21 -8.17 5.45 -3.43
N LEU A 22 -7.82 4.36 -2.74
CA LEU A 22 -7.99 3.02 -3.31
C LEU A 22 -9.46 2.73 -3.64
N ARG A 23 -10.36 3.19 -2.76
CA ARG A 23 -11.82 3.08 -2.94
C ARG A 23 -12.29 3.87 -4.15
N ASP A 24 -11.79 5.08 -4.34
CA ASP A 24 -12.21 5.94 -5.44
C ASP A 24 -11.65 5.46 -6.78
N ARG A 25 -10.44 4.87 -6.79
CA ARG A 25 -9.91 4.15 -7.98
C ARG A 25 -10.82 2.98 -8.34
N ALA A 26 -11.27 2.20 -7.36
CA ALA A 26 -12.21 1.10 -7.58
C ALA A 26 -13.56 1.58 -8.13
N ALA A 27 -14.06 2.70 -7.62
CA ALA A 27 -15.29 3.33 -8.11
C ALA A 27 -15.13 3.84 -9.55
N ALA A 28 -14.01 4.53 -9.85
CA ALA A 28 -13.69 5.01 -11.18
C ALA A 28 -13.61 3.86 -12.19
N ALA A 29 -12.98 2.73 -11.81
CA ALA A 29 -12.88 1.56 -12.67
C ALA A 29 -14.24 0.93 -13.04
N ARG A 30 -15.31 1.23 -12.29
CA ARG A 30 -16.67 0.74 -12.55
C ARG A 30 -17.52 1.67 -13.41
N VAL A 31 -17.02 2.85 -13.76
CA VAL A 31 -17.78 3.86 -14.55
C VAL A 31 -17.93 3.40 -16.00
N CYS A 32 -16.81 3.16 -16.70
CA CYS A 32 -16.80 2.69 -18.08
C CYS A 32 -15.47 1.98 -18.40
N ARG A 33 -15.36 1.35 -19.58
CA ARG A 33 -14.16 0.61 -19.98
C ARG A 33 -12.90 1.49 -20.06
N ALA A 34 -13.02 2.72 -20.55
CA ALA A 34 -11.88 3.64 -20.65
C ALA A 34 -11.37 4.03 -19.25
N TRP A 35 -12.28 4.28 -18.30
CA TRP A 35 -11.91 4.58 -16.92
C TRP A 35 -11.33 3.35 -16.21
N ALA A 36 -11.83 2.15 -16.50
CA ALA A 36 -11.25 0.90 -16.01
C ALA A 36 -9.80 0.73 -16.46
N ALA A 37 -9.53 0.90 -17.76
CA ALA A 37 -8.17 0.83 -18.31
C ALA A 37 -7.23 1.84 -17.63
N ALA A 38 -7.64 3.12 -17.59
CA ALA A 38 -6.88 4.17 -16.93
C ALA A 38 -6.64 3.88 -15.44
N ALA A 39 -7.64 3.39 -14.70
CA ALA A 39 -7.53 3.09 -13.27
C ALA A 39 -6.60 1.92 -12.96
N THR A 40 -6.44 0.98 -13.91
CA THR A 40 -5.51 -0.16 -13.79
C THR A 40 -4.11 0.10 -14.37
N CYS A 41 -3.89 1.26 -15.00
CA CYS A 41 -2.60 1.63 -15.57
C CYS A 41 -1.51 1.71 -14.47
N SER A 42 -0.33 1.14 -14.72
CA SER A 42 0.78 1.10 -13.75
C SER A 42 1.16 2.47 -13.18
N ALA A 43 1.05 3.53 -13.99
CA ALA A 43 1.32 4.90 -13.58
C ALA A 43 0.42 5.40 -12.43
N VAL A 44 -0.79 4.84 -12.29
CA VAL A 44 -1.71 5.14 -11.17
C VAL A 44 -1.22 4.54 -9.86
N TRP A 45 -0.46 3.44 -9.92
CA TRP A 45 -0.13 2.60 -8.77
C TRP A 45 1.29 2.76 -8.24
N HIS A 46 2.21 3.34 -9.02
CA HIS A 46 3.62 3.50 -8.61
C HIS A 46 3.80 4.15 -7.24
N ASP A 47 3.03 5.20 -6.93
CA ASP A 47 2.98 5.85 -5.62
C ASP A 47 1.57 5.71 -5.06
N THR A 48 1.42 4.77 -4.13
CA THR A 48 0.11 4.37 -3.62
C THR A 48 0.04 4.57 -2.12
N LYS A 49 -1.04 5.20 -1.70
CA LYS A 49 -1.43 5.35 -0.31
C LYS A 49 -2.64 4.45 -0.04
N ILE A 50 -2.58 3.61 0.99
CA ILE A 50 -3.68 2.74 1.41
C ILE A 50 -4.00 3.00 2.87
N SER A 51 -5.28 3.17 3.20
CA SER A 51 -5.77 3.29 4.58
C SER A 51 -6.57 2.06 5.00
N CYS A 52 -6.06 1.33 5.99
CA CYS A 52 -6.73 0.16 6.56
C CYS A 52 -7.89 0.51 7.51
N GLU A 53 -8.26 1.79 7.67
CA GLU A 53 -9.38 2.20 8.53
C GLU A 53 -10.74 1.93 7.91
N CYS A 54 -10.82 2.01 6.57
CA CYS A 54 -12.06 1.86 5.79
C CYS A 54 -11.87 1.10 4.46
N GLU A 55 -10.67 1.02 3.89
CA GLU A 55 -10.51 0.59 2.49
C GLU A 55 -10.38 -0.92 2.29
N LEU A 56 -10.21 -1.70 3.38
CA LEU A 56 -9.91 -3.13 3.33
C LEU A 56 -10.98 -4.03 3.98
N GLU A 57 -12.12 -3.47 4.40
CA GLU A 57 -13.27 -4.31 4.81
C GLU A 57 -13.76 -5.10 3.59
N GLY A 58 -13.31 -6.36 3.48
CA GLY A 58 -13.54 -7.22 2.33
C GLY A 58 -12.52 -7.01 1.22
N MET A 59 -11.28 -7.45 1.47
CA MET A 59 -10.19 -7.78 0.51
C MET A 59 -10.26 -7.07 -0.85
N LEU A 60 -9.24 -6.25 -1.13
CA LEU A 60 -8.92 -5.69 -2.45
C LEU A 60 -9.50 -6.56 -3.59
N PRO A 61 -10.48 -6.05 -4.37
CA PRO A 61 -11.06 -6.79 -5.47
C PRO A 61 -9.97 -7.44 -6.33
N PRO A 62 -10.17 -8.67 -6.86
CA PRO A 62 -9.12 -9.40 -7.55
C PRO A 62 -8.40 -8.59 -8.64
N TYR A 63 -9.12 -7.72 -9.35
CA TYR A 63 -8.56 -6.84 -10.37
C TYR A 63 -7.60 -5.78 -9.81
N LEU A 64 -7.84 -5.26 -8.60
CA LEU A 64 -6.93 -4.34 -7.92
C LEU A 64 -5.72 -5.08 -7.32
N SER A 65 -5.89 -6.36 -6.96
CA SER A 65 -4.78 -7.17 -6.45
C SER A 65 -3.64 -7.32 -7.47
N ALA A 66 -3.97 -7.40 -8.76
CA ALA A 66 -2.97 -7.44 -9.84
C ALA A 66 -2.22 -6.10 -9.98
N CYS A 67 -2.89 -4.98 -9.65
CA CYS A 67 -2.28 -3.66 -9.73
C CYS A 67 -1.25 -3.41 -8.60
N LEU A 68 -1.24 -4.22 -7.54
CA LEU A 68 -0.23 -4.14 -6.48
C LEU A 68 1.19 -4.43 -6.99
N ASP A 69 1.33 -5.21 -8.07
CA ASP A 69 2.62 -5.53 -8.67
C ASP A 69 3.30 -4.29 -9.28
N HIS A 70 2.53 -3.23 -9.53
CA HIS A 70 3.00 -1.94 -10.02
C HIS A 70 3.38 -0.97 -8.89
N VAL A 71 3.24 -1.34 -7.62
CA VAL A 71 3.55 -0.44 -6.50
C VAL A 71 5.06 -0.35 -6.28
N HIS A 72 5.61 0.85 -6.45
CA HIS A 72 7.02 1.13 -6.15
C HIS A 72 7.19 1.83 -4.80
N LYS A 73 6.24 2.67 -4.40
CA LYS A 73 6.21 3.37 -3.13
C LYS A 73 4.86 3.16 -2.48
N LEU A 74 4.87 2.58 -1.29
CA LEU A 74 3.67 2.37 -0.50
C LEU A 74 3.71 3.24 0.75
N ARG A 75 2.62 3.97 0.97
CA ARG A 75 2.29 4.55 2.27
C ARG A 75 1.08 3.82 2.85
N LEU A 76 1.30 3.11 3.95
CA LEU A 76 0.28 2.32 4.63
C LEU A 76 -0.13 3.03 5.93
N GLU A 77 -1.40 3.42 6.01
CA GLU A 77 -2.01 4.00 7.21
C GLU A 77 -2.93 2.97 7.86
N PHE A 78 -2.82 2.80 9.18
CA PHE A 78 -3.69 1.89 9.93
C PHE A 78 -3.80 2.32 11.39
N GLU A 79 -4.86 1.86 12.07
CA GLU A 79 -5.06 2.09 13.49
C GLU A 79 -4.74 0.80 14.28
N PRO A 80 -3.65 0.77 15.07
CA PRO A 80 -3.18 -0.46 15.70
C PRO A 80 -4.09 -1.00 16.80
N SER A 81 -4.84 -0.11 17.47
CA SER A 81 -5.84 -0.46 18.49
C SER A 81 -7.07 -1.17 17.89
N ARG A 82 -7.40 -0.90 16.62
CA ARG A 82 -8.49 -1.55 15.89
C ARG A 82 -8.02 -2.85 15.25
N LYS A 83 -8.40 -3.99 15.83
CA LYS A 83 -8.07 -5.34 15.32
C LYS A 83 -8.31 -5.51 13.79
N PRO A 84 -9.44 -5.07 13.21
CA PRO A 84 -9.65 -5.20 11.76
C PRO A 84 -8.66 -4.39 10.94
N SER A 85 -8.35 -3.16 11.38
CA SER A 85 -7.39 -2.28 10.69
C SER A 85 -5.98 -2.85 10.75
N ARG A 86 -5.54 -3.31 11.93
CA ARG A 86 -4.25 -3.98 12.11
C ARG A 86 -4.14 -5.25 11.26
N ARG A 87 -5.17 -6.10 11.26
CA ARG A 87 -5.19 -7.33 10.46
C ARG A 87 -5.10 -7.04 8.97
N ALA A 88 -5.83 -6.05 8.47
CA ALA A 88 -5.78 -5.64 7.07
C ALA A 88 -4.40 -5.13 6.67
N ALA A 89 -3.71 -4.39 7.54
CA ALA A 89 -2.34 -3.94 7.32
C ALA A 89 -1.37 -5.13 7.20
N ILE A 90 -1.48 -6.11 8.10
CA ILE A 90 -0.65 -7.33 8.09
C ILE A 90 -0.91 -8.15 6.82
N GLU A 91 -2.18 -8.40 6.47
CA GLU A 91 -2.55 -9.15 5.27
C GLU A 91 -1.98 -8.48 4.01
N LEU A 92 -2.10 -7.16 3.89
CA LEU A 92 -1.53 -6.41 2.75
C LEU A 92 0.00 -6.51 2.71
N LEU A 93 0.68 -6.35 3.84
CA LEU A 93 2.14 -6.49 3.92
C LEU A 93 2.58 -7.90 3.51
N MET A 94 1.85 -8.94 3.91
CA MET A 94 2.17 -10.33 3.53
C MET A 94 1.92 -10.60 2.05
N VAL A 95 0.83 -10.05 1.47
CA VAL A 95 0.59 -10.11 0.01
C VAL A 95 1.73 -9.43 -0.74
N LEU A 96 2.20 -8.28 -0.26
CA LEU A 96 3.33 -7.59 -0.83
C LEU A 96 4.62 -8.39 -0.67
N ALA A 97 4.90 -8.97 0.49
CA ALA A 97 6.09 -9.80 0.68
C ALA A 97 6.15 -10.97 -0.33
N GLY A 98 5.00 -11.53 -0.72
CA GLY A 98 4.93 -12.56 -1.78
C GLY A 98 5.10 -12.04 -3.21
N ARG A 99 5.05 -10.72 -3.45
CA ARG A 99 4.99 -10.09 -4.77
C ARG A 99 5.95 -8.90 -4.99
N ALA A 100 6.67 -8.45 -3.96
CA ALA A 100 7.36 -7.16 -3.88
C ALA A 100 8.68 -7.07 -4.67
N LEU A 101 8.70 -7.56 -5.91
CA LEU A 101 9.87 -7.50 -6.78
C LEU A 101 10.27 -6.05 -7.13
N GLY A 102 9.30 -5.14 -7.16
CA GLY A 102 9.49 -3.75 -7.57
C GLY A 102 9.39 -2.73 -6.44
N LEU A 103 9.17 -3.13 -5.19
CA LEU A 103 8.96 -2.18 -4.10
C LEU A 103 10.27 -1.47 -3.74
N ARG A 104 10.27 -0.14 -3.81
CA ARG A 104 11.43 0.74 -3.56
C ARG A 104 11.26 1.58 -2.30
N GLY A 105 10.02 1.85 -1.88
CA GLY A 105 9.72 2.62 -0.69
C GLY A 105 8.55 2.04 0.10
N LEU A 106 8.73 1.89 1.41
CA LEU A 106 7.70 1.49 2.34
C LEU A 106 7.64 2.50 3.49
N ARG A 107 6.48 3.10 3.71
CA ARG A 107 6.19 3.96 4.87
C ARG A 107 4.99 3.41 5.62
N LEU A 108 5.12 3.23 6.92
CA LEU A 108 4.01 2.90 7.81
C LEU A 108 3.68 4.09 8.70
N GLU A 109 2.39 4.35 8.86
CA GLU A 109 1.88 5.38 9.75
C GLU A 109 0.74 4.84 10.60
N CYS A 110 0.97 4.82 11.92
CA CYS A 110 -0.11 4.53 12.86
C CYS A 110 -0.94 5.78 13.12
N ARG A 111 -2.25 5.61 13.05
CA ARG A 111 -3.25 6.59 13.46
C ARG A 111 -3.90 6.16 14.77
N GLY A 112 -4.56 7.10 15.45
CA GLY A 112 -5.32 6.80 16.66
C GLY A 112 -4.47 6.61 17.91
N GLU A 113 -5.03 5.92 18.90
CA GLU A 113 -4.39 5.74 20.20
C GLU A 113 -3.21 4.76 20.15
N LYS A 114 -2.19 5.05 20.98
CA LYS A 114 -1.07 4.12 21.18
C LYS A 114 -1.58 2.88 21.91
N PRO A 115 -1.44 1.68 21.33
CA PRO A 115 -1.89 0.47 22.00
C PRO A 115 -1.06 0.22 23.26
N LEU A 116 -1.71 -0.23 24.33
CA LEU A 116 -1.06 -0.59 25.59
C LEU A 116 -0.47 -2.01 25.46
N PHE A 117 0.86 -2.12 25.44
CA PHE A 117 1.68 -3.36 25.47
C PHE A 117 1.43 -4.39 24.34
N ASP A 118 2.52 -4.97 23.81
CA ASP A 118 2.62 -6.07 22.81
C ASP A 118 1.87 -5.95 21.46
N ALA A 119 0.93 -5.03 21.29
CA ALA A 119 0.31 -4.77 20.00
C ALA A 119 1.35 -4.09 19.09
N GLY A 120 1.84 -4.80 18.07
CA GLY A 120 2.85 -4.28 17.15
C GLY A 120 3.86 -5.31 16.67
N ARG A 121 4.13 -6.37 17.44
CA ARG A 121 5.08 -7.42 17.03
C ARG A 121 4.62 -8.12 15.74
N ASP A 122 3.33 -8.39 15.65
CA ASP A 122 2.67 -8.93 14.45
C ASP A 122 2.88 -8.05 13.21
N ILE A 123 2.87 -6.73 13.38
CA ILE A 123 3.17 -5.79 12.30
C ILE A 123 4.66 -5.80 11.94
N LEU A 124 5.54 -5.80 12.94
CA LEU A 124 6.99 -5.81 12.70
C LEU A 124 7.43 -7.10 11.99
N GLU A 125 6.85 -8.25 12.31
CA GLU A 125 7.08 -9.51 11.60
C GLU A 125 6.66 -9.41 10.12
N ALA A 126 5.52 -8.77 9.84
CA ALA A 126 5.08 -8.54 8.46
C ALA A 126 6.00 -7.56 7.71
N VAL A 127 6.48 -6.51 8.37
CA VAL A 127 7.48 -5.59 7.80
C VAL A 127 8.80 -6.32 7.53
N HIS A 128 9.22 -7.19 8.44
CA HIS A 128 10.41 -8.01 8.29
C HIS A 128 10.31 -8.93 7.05
N ALA A 129 9.14 -9.55 6.83
CA ALA A 129 8.87 -10.34 5.64
C ALA A 129 9.00 -9.51 4.34
N VAL A 130 8.43 -8.29 4.31
CA VAL A 130 8.55 -7.39 3.15
C VAL A 130 10.01 -7.01 2.91
N CYS A 131 10.74 -6.62 3.95
CA CYS A 131 12.13 -6.20 3.83
C CYS A 131 13.05 -7.35 3.37
N GLY A 132 12.71 -8.61 3.70
CA GLY A 132 13.45 -9.78 3.24
C GLY A 132 13.17 -10.13 1.77
N ALA A 133 11.96 -9.82 1.27
CA ALA A 133 11.55 -10.12 -0.09
C ALA A 133 11.85 -8.99 -1.09
N ALA A 134 11.74 -7.73 -0.65
CA ALA A 134 11.87 -6.55 -1.51
C ALA A 134 13.34 -6.16 -1.73
N SER A 135 14.01 -6.85 -2.65
CA SER A 135 15.43 -6.62 -2.98
C SER A 135 15.74 -5.21 -3.52
N GLN A 136 14.73 -4.48 -4.01
CA GLN A 136 14.88 -3.11 -4.50
C GLN A 136 14.50 -2.04 -3.46
N LEU A 137 14.19 -2.42 -2.22
CA LEU A 137 13.76 -1.48 -1.18
C LEU A 137 14.92 -0.55 -0.81
N ARG A 138 14.73 0.76 -1.05
CA ARG A 138 15.71 1.82 -0.76
C ARG A 138 15.27 2.78 0.34
N HIS A 139 13.97 2.80 0.62
CA HIS A 139 13.39 3.69 1.60
C HIS A 139 12.46 2.92 2.54
N LEU A 140 12.76 2.96 3.82
CA LEU A 140 11.94 2.40 4.88
C LEU A 140 11.68 3.48 5.93
N ASP A 141 10.42 3.84 6.14
CA ASP A 141 10.01 4.88 7.08
C ASP A 141 9.04 4.32 8.11
N LEU A 142 9.55 4.08 9.32
CA LEU A 142 8.84 3.51 10.45
C LEU A 142 8.68 4.51 11.61
N ARG A 143 9.00 5.79 11.39
CA ARG A 143 9.05 6.82 12.46
C ARG A 143 7.70 7.08 13.13
N CYS A 144 6.61 6.76 12.43
CA CYS A 144 5.24 6.93 12.92
C CYS A 144 4.66 5.62 13.49
N LEU A 145 5.52 4.66 13.86
CA LEU A 145 5.11 3.46 14.60
C LEU A 145 5.26 3.71 16.12
N PRO A 146 4.26 3.35 16.94
CA PRO A 146 4.35 3.43 18.39
C PRO A 146 5.06 2.21 19.01
N PHE A 147 5.80 1.44 18.21
CA PHE A 147 6.42 0.17 18.59
C PHE A 147 7.93 0.31 18.70
N THR A 148 8.53 -0.44 19.61
CA THR A 148 9.98 -0.62 19.66
C THR A 148 10.40 -1.50 18.49
N LEU A 149 11.36 -1.04 17.69
CA LEU A 149 11.96 -1.85 16.62
C LEU A 149 12.92 -2.88 17.25
N ASP A 150 12.88 -4.12 16.78
CA ASP A 150 13.81 -5.16 17.22
C ASP A 150 15.13 -5.11 16.43
N ASP A 151 16.18 -5.69 17.02
CA ASP A 151 17.52 -5.73 16.45
C ASP A 151 17.56 -6.47 15.10
N ALA A 152 16.70 -7.49 14.91
CA ALA A 152 16.66 -8.28 13.69
C ALA A 152 16.21 -7.43 12.49
N LEU A 153 15.15 -6.64 12.67
CA LEU A 153 14.64 -5.72 11.65
C LEU A 153 15.66 -4.63 11.33
N VAL A 154 16.32 -4.06 12.35
CA VAL A 154 17.36 -3.04 12.17
C VAL A 154 18.55 -3.60 11.39
N LEU A 155 19.05 -4.77 11.76
CA LEU A 155 20.15 -5.44 11.06
C LEU A 155 19.79 -5.81 9.62
N GLN A 156 18.57 -6.29 9.39
CA GLN A 156 18.10 -6.61 8.04
C GLN A 156 18.01 -5.36 7.16
N ALA A 157 17.43 -4.27 7.68
CA ALA A 157 17.36 -3.00 6.96
C ALA A 157 18.77 -2.47 6.65
N ALA A 158 19.70 -2.55 7.60
CA ALA A 158 21.08 -2.11 7.41
C ALA A 158 21.83 -2.90 6.31
N ARG A 159 21.61 -4.22 6.22
CA ARG A 159 22.23 -5.07 5.18
C ARG A 159 21.75 -4.75 3.77
N SER A 160 20.52 -4.24 3.64
CA SER A 160 19.93 -3.88 2.35
C SER A 160 20.26 -2.45 1.92
N CYS A 161 20.97 -1.67 2.75
CA CYS A 161 21.45 -0.34 2.39
C CYS A 161 22.70 -0.47 1.50
N PRO A 162 22.74 0.22 0.35
CA PRO A 162 23.96 0.31 -0.44
C PRO A 162 25.06 1.07 0.33
N GLU A 163 26.32 0.66 0.13
CA GLU A 163 27.52 1.31 0.68
C GLU A 163 27.69 2.77 0.21
#